data_AF-A0A382HD39-F1
#
_entry.id   AF-A0A382HD39-F1
#
_cell.length_a   1.000
_cell.length_b   1.000
_cell.length_c   1.000
_cell.angle_alpha   90.00
_cell.angle_beta   90.00
_cell.angle_gamma   90.00
#
_symmetry.space_group_name_H-M   'P 1'
#
loop_
_entity.id
_entity.type
_entity.pdbx_description
1 polymer ?
#
loop_
_entity_poly.entity_id
_entity_poly.type
_entity_poly.pdbx_seq_one_letter_code
_entity_poly.pdbx_strand_id
1 'polypeptide(L)'
;RRQVFCPVHDLICVHDGFLMAIEQTISPFLVNALNINATISSLEQEPKKRTPGYNLDDNVNEDLDKLDNLNETLKNNINDGNGQQGQYGSRHYREFNFKDLPPDPEFTKKQNTDKLINILDQILTNPYDVIIGDLSLSNDPSISGNVNGEIPIEYSVRSSLTQELFNSLPHEKIMDDLGDLILQFPNSNFTFDELLLEKLALMKFQLIPVIFFNNRIGGIQFFILDSWDDKYQEFEFQQVPMIIENQFRPLFAITPGADQIQLDLDVSILKIIYQFSIPHEKFGEYTKVAVKFMKEEELNKLLRRQSQGG
;
A
#
# COMPACT_ATOMS: atom_id res chain seq x y z
N ARG A 1 10.74 34.50 -18.97
CA ARG A 1 11.65 33.50 -18.38
C ARG A 1 12.96 34.18 -18.02
N ARG A 2 13.26 34.39 -16.74
CA ARG A 2 14.61 34.81 -16.31
C ARG A 2 15.47 33.55 -16.25
N GLN A 3 16.61 33.56 -16.94
CA GLN A 3 17.59 32.48 -16.85
C GLN A 3 18.59 32.85 -15.75
N VAL A 4 18.74 31.97 -14.76
CA VAL A 4 19.73 32.12 -13.69
C VAL A 4 20.95 31.31 -14.11
N PHE A 5 22.10 31.98 -14.28
CA PHE A 5 23.36 31.34 -14.61
C PHE A 5 24.20 31.23 -13.34
N CYS A 6 24.33 30.02 -12.81
CA CYS A 6 25.16 29.73 -11.65
C CYS A 6 26.43 28.98 -12.06
N PRO A 7 27.61 29.39 -11.55
CA PRO A 7 28.82 28.59 -11.67
C PRO A 7 28.64 27.25 -10.95
N VAL A 8 29.05 26.14 -11.58
CA VAL A 8 28.79 24.77 -11.10
C VAL A 8 29.39 24.47 -9.70
N HIS A 9 30.32 25.30 -9.25
CA HIS A 9 31.03 25.14 -7.98
C HIS A 9 30.39 25.94 -6.84
N ASP A 10 29.41 26.78 -7.15
CA ASP A 10 28.67 27.57 -6.16
C ASP A 10 27.34 26.87 -5.85
N LEU A 11 27.41 25.94 -4.89
CA LEU A 11 26.25 25.15 -4.45
C LEU A 11 25.12 26.04 -3.90
N ILE A 12 25.44 27.22 -3.36
CA ILE A 12 24.45 28.14 -2.80
C ILE A 12 23.67 28.79 -3.94
N CYS A 13 24.35 29.24 -5.00
CA CYS A 13 23.68 29.77 -6.19
C CYS A 13 22.75 28.73 -6.83
N VAL A 14 23.22 27.48 -6.96
CA VAL A 14 22.41 26.38 -7.52
C VAL A 14 21.18 26.09 -6.66
N HIS A 15 21.35 26.05 -5.34
CA HIS A 15 20.25 25.84 -4.40
C HIS A 15 19.21 26.97 -4.46
N ASP A 16 19.65 28.22 -4.42
CA ASP A 16 18.74 29.37 -4.44
C ASP A 16 18.07 29.53 -5.81
N GLY A 17 18.79 29.24 -6.90
CA GLY A 17 18.23 29.17 -8.24
C GLY A 17 17.16 28.08 -8.39
N PHE A 18 17.36 26.93 -7.73
CA PHE A 18 16.38 25.85 -7.68
C PHE A 18 15.13 26.24 -6.87
N LEU A 19 15.30 26.85 -5.70
CA LEU A 19 14.18 27.32 -4.88
C LEU A 19 13.34 28.38 -5.61
N MET A 20 13.98 29.34 -6.28
CA MET A 20 13.26 30.34 -7.09
C MET A 20 12.49 29.71 -8.26
N ALA A 21 13.02 28.64 -8.87
CA ALA A 21 12.34 27.92 -9.94
C ALA A 21 11.12 27.13 -9.42
N ILE A 22 11.26 26.50 -8.25
CA ILE A 22 10.16 25.83 -7.57
C ILE A 22 9.07 26.82 -7.17
N GLU A 23 9.43 27.93 -6.52
CA GLU A 23 8.48 28.97 -6.11
C GLU A 23 7.66 29.46 -7.31
N GLN A 24 8.29 29.77 -8.45
CA GLN A 24 7.58 30.19 -9.66
C GLN A 24 6.66 29.11 -10.24
N THR A 25 7.02 27.83 -10.06
CA THR A 25 6.24 26.71 -10.57
C THR A 25 5.02 26.44 -9.69
N ILE A 26 5.15 26.62 -8.36
CA ILE A 26 4.12 26.25 -7.38
C ILE A 26 3.25 27.46 -6.99
N SER A 27 3.77 28.69 -7.06
CA SER A 27 3.06 29.93 -6.70
C SER A 27 1.69 30.09 -7.39
N PRO A 28 1.50 29.75 -8.69
CA PRO A 28 0.17 29.81 -9.33
C PRO A 28 -0.86 28.84 -8.74
N PHE A 29 -0.41 27.77 -8.08
CA PHE A 29 -1.28 26.73 -7.50
C PHE A 29 -1.61 27.00 -6.02
N LEU A 30 -0.86 27.87 -5.34
CA LEU A 30 -1.10 28.22 -3.93
C LEU A 30 -2.13 29.35 -3.73
N VAL A 31 -2.36 30.19 -4.74
CA VAL A 31 -3.33 31.31 -4.65
C VAL A 31 -4.77 30.81 -4.49
N ASN A 32 -5.08 29.57 -4.90
CA ASN A 32 -6.43 29.01 -4.82
C ASN A 32 -6.71 28.23 -3.52
N ALA A 33 -5.73 28.01 -2.64
CA ALA A 33 -5.88 27.16 -1.45
C ALA A 33 -5.98 27.92 -0.11
N LEU A 34 -5.76 29.25 -0.10
CA LEU A 34 -5.86 30.07 1.11
C LEU A 34 -6.74 31.30 0.83
N ASN A 35 -7.94 31.33 1.38
CA ASN A 35 -8.81 32.50 1.34
C ASN A 35 -8.32 33.56 2.35
N ILE A 36 -7.29 34.30 1.94
CA ILE A 36 -6.60 35.33 2.73
C ILE A 36 -7.58 36.44 3.20
N ASN A 37 -8.68 36.67 2.47
CA ASN A 37 -9.66 37.70 2.81
C ASN A 37 -10.44 37.40 4.11
N ALA A 38 -10.67 36.12 4.45
CA ALA A 38 -11.36 35.74 5.69
C ALA A 38 -10.52 36.04 6.94
N THR A 39 -9.19 35.90 6.83
CA THR A 39 -8.25 36.19 7.91
C THR A 39 -8.09 37.70 8.13
N ILE A 40 -8.18 38.51 7.08
CA ILE A 40 -8.07 39.98 7.18
C ILE A 40 -9.34 40.59 7.79
N SER A 41 -10.54 40.12 7.43
CA SER A 41 -11.80 40.62 8.03
C SER A 41 -11.93 40.33 9.53
N SER A 42 -11.13 39.40 10.07
CA SER A 42 -11.09 39.11 11.51
C SER A 42 -10.26 40.13 12.31
N LEU A 43 -9.44 40.94 11.64
CA LEU A 43 -8.49 41.89 12.24
C LEU A 43 -8.97 43.35 12.21
N GLU A 44 -10.06 43.66 11.50
CA GLU A 44 -10.63 45.02 11.42
C GLU A 44 -11.82 45.17 12.37
N GLN A 45 -11.56 45.43 13.66
CA GLN A 45 -12.55 46.04 14.57
C GLN A 45 -12.18 47.49 14.88
N GLU A 46 -13.18 48.37 14.80
CA GLU A 46 -13.08 49.84 14.79
C GLU A 46 -12.35 50.48 15.99
N PRO A 47 -11.72 51.66 15.78
CA PRO A 47 -11.07 52.41 16.85
C PRO A 47 -12.09 53.18 17.72
N LYS A 48 -12.27 52.76 18.99
CA LYS A 48 -13.01 53.56 19.98
C LYS A 48 -12.15 54.70 20.55
N LYS A 49 -12.79 55.87 20.66
CA LYS A 49 -12.27 57.22 20.97
C LYS A 49 -11.51 57.36 22.30
N ARG A 50 -10.61 58.35 22.37
CA ARG A 50 -9.72 58.68 23.50
C ARG A 50 -10.37 59.51 24.64
N THR A 51 -9.97 59.16 25.89
CA THR A 51 -9.70 59.95 27.13
C THR A 51 -10.85 60.57 27.95
N PRO A 52 -10.71 60.79 29.30
CA PRO A 52 -9.47 61.00 30.09
C PRO A 52 -9.25 60.09 31.32
N GLY A 53 -7.98 59.97 31.72
CA GLY A 53 -7.50 59.01 32.72
C GLY A 53 -7.65 59.42 34.19
N TYR A 54 -7.45 58.42 35.05
CA TYR A 54 -6.88 58.52 36.40
C TYR A 54 -6.17 57.21 36.76
N ASN A 55 -5.18 57.34 37.63
CA ASN A 55 -4.14 56.39 38.01
C ASN A 55 -4.59 55.26 38.95
N LEU A 56 -3.80 54.17 38.84
CA LEU A 56 -3.26 53.27 39.87
C LEU A 56 -4.20 52.36 40.69
N ASP A 57 -3.78 51.10 40.68
CA ASP A 57 -3.99 50.05 41.68
C ASP A 57 -5.43 49.56 41.89
N ASP A 58 -5.77 48.44 41.25
CA ASP A 58 -6.37 47.30 41.96
C ASP A 58 -6.56 46.05 41.06
N ASN A 59 -5.94 44.96 41.50
CA ASN A 59 -6.32 43.55 41.34
C ASN A 59 -6.89 43.04 40.00
N VAL A 60 -6.03 42.39 39.20
CA VAL A 60 -6.36 41.13 38.49
C VAL A 60 -5.10 40.25 38.40
N ASN A 61 -4.76 39.58 39.50
CA ASN A 61 -3.87 38.41 39.49
C ASN A 61 -4.75 37.18 39.69
N GLU A 62 -5.23 36.58 38.60
CA GLU A 62 -5.81 35.22 38.57
C GLU A 62 -6.13 34.85 37.12
N ASP A 63 -5.09 34.64 36.29
CA ASP A 63 -5.15 33.69 35.14
C ASP A 63 -3.88 33.60 34.27
N LEU A 64 -2.75 34.23 34.66
CA LEU A 64 -1.49 34.10 33.90
C LEU A 64 -0.72 32.79 34.18
N ASP A 65 -0.94 32.15 35.34
CA ASP A 65 -0.16 30.97 35.76
C ASP A 65 -0.48 29.68 34.97
N LYS A 66 -1.58 29.64 34.21
CA LYS A 66 -1.93 28.47 33.38
C LYS A 66 -1.31 28.49 31.99
N LEU A 67 -0.93 29.65 31.46
CA LEU A 67 -0.30 29.76 30.14
C LEU A 67 1.21 29.49 30.19
N ASP A 68 1.85 29.76 31.32
CA ASP A 68 3.29 29.54 31.50
C ASP A 68 3.66 28.05 31.62
N ASN A 69 2.79 27.20 32.19
CA ASN A 69 3.07 25.77 32.38
C ASN A 69 3.16 24.94 31.08
N LEU A 70 2.41 25.32 30.02
CA LEU A 70 2.49 24.67 28.70
C LEU A 70 3.74 25.11 27.93
N ASN A 71 4.19 26.36 28.14
CA ASN A 71 5.38 26.90 27.50
C ASN A 71 6.68 26.45 28.18
N GLU A 72 6.70 26.21 29.49
CA GLU A 72 7.90 25.72 30.19
C GLU A 72 8.31 24.31 29.74
N THR A 73 7.36 23.42 29.50
CA THR A 73 7.65 22.04 29.10
C THR A 73 8.28 21.95 27.70
N LEU A 74 7.90 22.84 26.77
CA LEU A 74 8.53 22.96 25.45
C LEU A 74 9.85 23.74 25.47
N LYS A 75 9.97 24.76 26.34
CA LYS A 75 11.21 25.55 26.51
C LYS A 75 12.36 24.73 27.11
N ASN A 76 12.05 23.75 27.96
CA ASN A 76 13.06 22.99 28.69
C ASN A 76 13.79 21.94 27.85
N ASN A 77 13.26 21.52 26.69
CA ASN A 77 13.91 20.51 25.84
C ASN A 77 14.73 21.08 24.67
N ILE A 78 14.51 22.34 24.25
CA ILE A 78 15.24 22.97 23.12
C ILE A 78 16.54 23.65 23.59
N ASN A 79 16.66 23.95 24.89
CA ASN A 79 17.74 24.75 25.45
C ASN A 79 18.84 23.95 26.16
N ASP A 80 18.79 22.62 26.16
CA ASP A 80 19.64 21.80 27.04
C ASP A 80 21.06 21.52 26.51
N GLY A 81 21.58 22.41 25.68
CA GLY A 81 22.99 22.41 25.32
C GLY A 81 23.38 23.70 24.63
N ASN A 82 24.59 24.17 24.95
CA ASN A 82 25.35 25.21 24.25
C ASN A 82 25.31 25.07 22.70
N GLY A 83 24.19 25.41 22.05
CA GLY A 83 24.11 25.53 20.60
C GLY A 83 25.12 26.58 20.18
N GLN A 84 26.07 26.21 19.31
CA GLN A 84 27.22 27.04 18.93
C GLN A 84 26.70 28.34 18.29
N GLN A 85 26.60 29.40 19.10
CA GLN A 85 26.35 30.74 18.61
C GLN A 85 27.64 31.22 17.92
N GLY A 86 27.53 31.53 16.63
CA GLY A 86 28.66 31.87 15.77
C GLY A 86 28.42 33.16 15.01
N GLN A 87 29.50 33.66 14.39
CA GLN A 87 29.45 34.84 13.54
C GLN A 87 30.36 34.63 12.33
N TYR A 88 29.84 34.93 11.14
CA TYR A 88 30.64 34.98 9.91
C TYR A 88 30.46 36.35 9.26
N GLY A 89 31.52 37.16 9.28
CA GLY A 89 31.46 38.57 8.87
C GLY A 89 30.50 39.37 9.75
N SER A 90 29.49 40.02 9.16
CA SER A 90 28.43 40.75 9.88
C SER A 90 27.19 39.90 10.21
N ARG A 91 27.20 38.60 9.89
CA ARG A 91 26.06 37.69 10.14
C ARG A 91 26.29 36.90 11.43
N HIS A 92 25.35 37.01 12.35
CA HIS A 92 25.30 36.22 13.57
C HIS A 92 24.31 35.06 13.39
N TYR A 93 24.64 33.87 13.86
CA TYR A 93 23.78 32.70 13.80
C TYR A 93 23.86 31.89 15.09
N ARG A 94 22.83 31.10 15.35
CA ARG A 94 22.79 30.10 16.41
C ARG A 94 22.14 28.85 15.85
N GLU A 95 22.75 27.72 16.11
CA GLU A 95 22.23 26.43 15.68
C GLU A 95 21.25 25.89 16.73
N PHE A 96 20.14 25.35 16.24
CA PHE A 96 19.13 24.68 17.06
C PHE A 96 19.02 23.23 16.56
N ASN A 97 19.06 22.27 17.48
CA ASN A 97 18.85 20.88 17.16
C ASN A 97 17.37 20.53 17.31
N PHE A 98 16.72 20.13 16.22
CA PHE A 98 15.31 19.77 16.19
C PHE A 98 15.08 18.26 16.12
N LYS A 99 16.12 17.43 16.27
CA LYS A 99 16.01 15.96 16.20
C LYS A 99 15.09 15.36 17.26
N ASP A 100 14.97 16.03 18.40
CA ASP A 100 14.18 15.57 19.55
C ASP A 100 12.78 16.23 19.61
N LEU A 101 12.38 16.96 18.55
CA LEU A 101 10.99 17.41 18.45
C LEU A 101 10.08 16.17 18.32
N PRO A 102 8.95 16.13 19.06
CA PRO A 102 7.97 15.08 18.86
C PRO A 102 7.52 15.12 17.40
N PRO A 103 7.50 13.97 16.69
CA PRO A 103 7.05 13.93 15.33
C PRO A 103 5.60 14.41 15.28
N ASP A 104 5.27 15.23 14.28
CA ASP A 104 3.88 15.63 14.04
C ASP A 104 3.01 14.35 13.95
N PRO A 105 1.98 14.22 14.80
CA PRO A 105 1.10 13.05 14.78
C PRO A 105 0.50 12.80 13.39
N GLU A 106 0.12 13.85 12.66
CA GLU A 106 -0.44 13.72 11.32
C GLU A 106 0.61 13.27 10.30
N PHE A 107 1.84 13.76 10.44
CA PHE A 107 2.96 13.29 9.61
C PHE A 107 3.23 11.79 9.85
N THR A 108 3.18 11.35 11.11
CA THR A 108 3.38 9.94 11.48
C THR A 108 2.27 9.04 10.95
N LYS A 109 1.00 9.46 11.09
CA LYS A 109 -0.14 8.74 10.51
C LYS A 109 -0.02 8.58 9.01
N LYS A 110 0.35 9.65 8.31
CA LYS A 110 0.56 9.62 6.86
C LYS A 110 1.66 8.64 6.47
N GLN A 111 2.80 8.63 7.18
CA GLN A 111 3.86 7.66 6.93
C GLN A 111 3.41 6.22 7.16
N ASN A 112 2.62 5.97 8.20
CA ASN A 112 2.05 4.66 8.46
C ASN A 112 1.09 4.23 7.35
N THR A 113 0.23 5.15 6.88
CA THR A 113 -0.66 4.91 5.72
C THR A 113 0.14 4.55 4.48
N ASP A 114 1.15 5.35 4.12
CA ASP A 114 1.95 5.11 2.92
C ASP A 114 2.62 3.73 2.95
N LYS A 115 3.13 3.33 4.12
CA LYS A 115 3.68 1.99 4.35
C LYS A 115 2.62 0.90 4.23
N LEU A 116 1.45 1.08 4.85
CA LEU A 116 0.35 0.12 4.76
C LEU A 116 -0.10 -0.06 3.32
N ILE A 117 -0.27 1.02 2.57
CA ILE A 117 -0.64 0.96 1.14
C ILE A 117 0.40 0.14 0.36
N ASN A 118 1.70 0.38 0.58
CA ASN A 118 2.75 -0.36 -0.08
C ASN A 118 2.69 -1.87 0.24
N ILE A 119 2.44 -2.24 1.49
CA ILE A 119 2.33 -3.65 1.87
C ILE A 119 1.06 -4.28 1.27
N LEU A 120 -0.07 -3.59 1.34
CA LEU A 120 -1.32 -4.06 0.71
C LEU A 120 -1.13 -4.24 -0.80
N ASP A 121 -0.44 -3.33 -1.49
CA ASP A 121 -0.16 -3.47 -2.91
C ASP A 121 0.71 -4.69 -3.22
N GLN A 122 1.66 -5.03 -2.35
CA GLN A 122 2.44 -6.27 -2.47
C GLN A 122 1.56 -7.52 -2.29
N ILE A 123 0.68 -7.54 -1.28
CA ILE A 123 -0.29 -8.62 -1.04
C ILE A 123 -1.21 -8.79 -2.25
N LEU A 124 -1.78 -7.69 -2.75
CA LEU A 124 -2.70 -7.70 -3.88
C LEU A 124 -2.05 -8.07 -5.23
N THR A 125 -0.71 -8.14 -5.27
CA THR A 125 0.07 -8.47 -6.48
C THR A 125 0.64 -9.89 -6.42
N ASN A 126 1.19 -10.30 -5.28
CA ASN A 126 1.81 -11.62 -5.11
C ASN A 126 1.72 -12.10 -3.65
N PRO A 127 0.55 -12.58 -3.20
CA PRO A 127 0.29 -12.87 -1.79
C PRO A 127 0.80 -14.23 -1.33
N TYR A 128 1.09 -15.15 -2.25
CA TYR A 128 1.29 -16.56 -1.91
C TYR A 128 2.70 -17.06 -2.23
N ASP A 129 3.25 -17.87 -1.33
CA ASP A 129 4.32 -18.80 -1.64
C ASP A 129 3.70 -20.10 -2.19
N VAL A 130 4.27 -20.64 -3.28
CA VAL A 130 3.76 -21.81 -3.99
C VAL A 130 4.83 -22.89 -4.06
N ILE A 131 4.49 -24.10 -3.61
CA ILE A 131 5.32 -25.29 -3.77
C ILE A 131 4.60 -26.25 -4.71
N ILE A 132 5.21 -26.50 -5.87
CA ILE A 132 4.72 -27.48 -6.85
C ILE A 132 5.44 -28.79 -6.55
N GLY A 133 4.69 -29.84 -6.20
CA GLY A 133 5.24 -31.16 -5.93
C GLY A 133 5.47 -31.99 -7.19
N ASP A 134 5.70 -33.28 -7.01
CA ASP A 134 6.02 -34.20 -8.11
C ASP A 134 4.78 -34.49 -8.97
N LEU A 135 4.94 -34.33 -10.29
CA LEU A 135 3.93 -34.73 -11.26
C LEU A 135 3.90 -36.25 -11.40
N SER A 136 2.77 -36.86 -11.08
CA SER A 136 2.54 -38.29 -11.25
C SER A 136 1.68 -38.51 -12.51
N LEU A 137 2.10 -39.42 -13.39
CA LEU A 137 1.38 -39.75 -14.62
C LEU A 137 1.11 -41.25 -14.69
N SER A 138 -0.09 -41.62 -15.12
CA SER A 138 -0.51 -43.01 -15.34
C SER A 138 -1.46 -43.10 -16.54
N ASN A 139 -1.54 -44.25 -17.19
CA ASN A 139 -2.51 -44.44 -18.27
C ASN A 139 -3.93 -44.37 -17.71
N ASP A 140 -4.83 -43.65 -18.39
CA ASP A 140 -6.22 -43.58 -17.99
C ASP A 140 -6.93 -44.91 -18.34
N PRO A 141 -7.39 -45.69 -17.34
CA PRO A 141 -8.08 -46.95 -17.61
C PRO A 141 -9.49 -46.73 -18.16
N SER A 142 -10.05 -45.53 -17.99
CA SER A 142 -11.42 -45.18 -18.39
C SER A 142 -11.48 -44.65 -19.82
N ILE A 143 -10.41 -43.99 -20.28
CA ILE A 143 -10.34 -43.35 -21.61
C ILE A 143 -9.05 -43.80 -22.31
N SER A 144 -9.20 -44.72 -23.27
CA SER A 144 -8.07 -45.22 -24.06
C SER A 144 -7.34 -44.09 -24.79
N GLY A 145 -6.02 -44.02 -24.62
CA GLY A 145 -5.16 -42.98 -25.21
C GLY A 145 -4.96 -41.73 -24.34
N ASN A 146 -5.68 -41.61 -23.21
CA ASN A 146 -5.46 -40.55 -22.24
C ASN A 146 -4.45 -40.94 -21.16
N VAL A 147 -3.86 -39.91 -20.55
CA VAL A 147 -2.99 -40.00 -19.38
C VAL A 147 -3.68 -39.28 -18.23
N ASN A 148 -3.85 -39.99 -17.13
CA ASN A 148 -4.22 -39.42 -15.84
C ASN A 148 -2.99 -38.82 -15.18
N GLY A 149 -3.08 -37.55 -14.83
CA GLY A 149 -2.04 -36.86 -14.08
C GLY A 149 -2.54 -36.36 -12.73
N GLU A 150 -1.63 -36.38 -11.76
CA GLU A 150 -1.82 -35.78 -10.45
C GLU A 150 -0.68 -34.82 -10.16
N ILE A 151 -1.00 -33.57 -9.82
CA ILE A 151 -0.03 -32.57 -9.40
C ILE A 151 -0.44 -31.99 -8.04
N PRO A 152 0.29 -32.31 -6.95
CA PRO A 152 0.09 -31.65 -5.67
C PRO A 152 0.69 -30.24 -5.70
N ILE A 153 -0.08 -29.25 -5.26
CA ILE A 153 0.36 -27.86 -5.10
C ILE A 153 0.00 -27.39 -3.71
N GLU A 154 0.98 -26.81 -3.02
CA GLU A 154 0.81 -26.21 -1.70
C GLU A 154 0.86 -24.69 -1.83
N TYR A 155 -0.11 -24.04 -1.22
CA TYR A 155 -0.28 -22.59 -1.17
C TYR A 155 -0.18 -22.13 0.28
N SER A 156 0.56 -21.05 0.52
CA SER A 156 0.64 -20.41 1.84
C SER A 156 0.79 -18.91 1.69
N VAL A 157 0.33 -18.14 2.67
CA VAL A 157 0.58 -16.69 2.68
C VAL A 157 2.07 -16.43 2.77
N ARG A 158 2.55 -15.52 1.94
CA ARG A 158 3.97 -15.23 1.79
C ARG A 158 4.57 -14.69 3.09
N SER A 159 5.56 -15.40 3.61
CA SER A 159 6.17 -15.12 4.92
C SER A 159 6.83 -13.75 5.05
N SER A 160 7.37 -13.19 3.96
CA SER A 160 7.96 -11.85 3.97
C SER A 160 6.91 -10.76 4.18
N LEU A 161 5.70 -10.94 3.66
CA LEU A 161 4.61 -9.97 3.80
C LEU A 161 4.07 -9.96 5.23
N THR A 162 3.93 -11.14 5.84
CA THR A 162 3.50 -11.23 7.23
C THR A 162 4.52 -10.61 8.17
N GLN A 163 5.82 -10.88 7.99
CA GLN A 163 6.89 -10.26 8.79
C GLN A 163 6.93 -8.73 8.67
N GLU A 164 6.73 -8.19 7.48
CA GLU A 164 6.69 -6.73 7.27
C GLU A 164 5.53 -6.11 8.03
N LEU A 165 4.33 -6.70 7.95
CA LEU A 165 3.14 -6.24 8.68
C LEU A 165 3.36 -6.24 10.20
N PHE A 166 3.95 -7.29 10.75
CA PHE A 166 4.13 -7.41 12.20
C PHE A 166 5.13 -6.42 12.79
N ASN A 167 6.17 -6.08 12.04
CA ASN A 167 7.30 -5.34 12.58
C ASN A 167 7.28 -3.84 12.24
N SER A 168 6.52 -3.43 11.22
CA SER A 168 6.65 -2.09 10.64
C SER A 168 5.49 -1.14 10.92
N LEU A 169 4.32 -1.65 11.32
CA LEU A 169 3.09 -0.88 11.43
C LEU A 169 2.39 -1.07 12.77
N PRO A 170 1.80 0.00 13.36
CA PRO A 170 0.93 -0.14 14.52
C PRO A 170 -0.35 -0.88 14.11
N HIS A 171 -0.67 -1.98 14.79
CA HIS A 171 -1.86 -2.78 14.50
C HIS A 171 -2.35 -3.48 15.77
N GLU A 172 -3.63 -3.82 15.78
CA GLU A 172 -4.18 -4.78 16.71
C GLU A 172 -4.11 -6.17 16.09
N LYS A 173 -3.76 -7.16 16.90
CA LYS A 173 -3.61 -8.55 16.49
C LYS A 173 -4.61 -9.41 17.23
N ILE A 174 -5.45 -10.12 16.48
CA ILE A 174 -6.46 -11.03 16.99
C ILE A 174 -6.24 -12.39 16.33
N MET A 175 -6.35 -13.47 17.10
CA MET A 175 -6.46 -14.83 16.56
C MET A 175 -7.92 -15.23 16.74
N ASP A 176 -8.57 -15.65 15.66
CA ASP A 176 -9.94 -16.13 15.77
C ASP A 176 -10.01 -17.60 16.22
N ASP A 177 -11.24 -18.10 16.41
CA ASP A 177 -11.47 -19.47 16.88
C ASP A 177 -11.08 -20.55 15.83
N LEU A 178 -10.91 -20.15 14.56
CA LEU A 178 -10.52 -21.02 13.44
C LEU A 178 -8.99 -21.06 13.26
N GLY A 179 -8.26 -20.19 13.96
CA GLY A 179 -6.80 -20.05 13.86
C GLY A 179 -6.36 -19.04 12.81
N ASP A 180 -7.30 -18.32 12.19
CA ASP A 180 -7.01 -17.23 11.28
C ASP A 180 -6.48 -16.03 12.07
N LEU A 181 -5.54 -15.34 11.45
CA LEU A 181 -4.91 -14.16 11.99
C LEU A 181 -5.62 -12.92 11.45
N ILE A 182 -6.15 -12.11 12.35
CA ILE A 182 -6.81 -10.85 12.03
C ILE A 182 -5.91 -9.70 12.47
N LEU A 183 -5.55 -8.83 11.52
CA LEU A 183 -4.80 -7.60 11.75
C LEU A 183 -5.70 -6.40 11.52
N GLN A 184 -5.84 -5.53 12.52
CA GLN A 184 -6.65 -4.32 12.41
C GLN A 184 -5.76 -3.07 12.46
N PHE A 185 -5.94 -2.20 11.47
CA PHE A 185 -5.22 -0.94 11.30
C PHE A 185 -6.19 0.22 11.58
N PRO A 186 -6.20 0.78 12.80
CA PRO A 186 -7.19 1.79 13.21
C PRO A 186 -6.81 3.20 12.75
N ASN A 187 -7.79 4.02 12.36
CA ASN A 187 -7.61 5.42 11.94
C ASN A 187 -6.97 6.33 13.02
N SER A 188 -6.87 5.87 14.26
CA SER A 188 -6.09 6.52 15.32
C SER A 188 -4.60 6.60 14.97
N ASN A 189 -4.09 5.66 14.16
CA ASN A 189 -2.69 5.55 13.76
C ASN A 189 -2.45 5.73 12.26
N PHE A 190 -3.52 5.88 11.47
CA PHE A 190 -3.48 5.97 10.01
C PHE A 190 -4.49 6.99 9.49
N THR A 191 -4.23 7.53 8.30
CA THR A 191 -5.17 8.37 7.56
C THR A 191 -5.64 7.60 6.33
N PHE A 192 -6.92 7.25 6.25
CA PHE A 192 -7.50 6.55 5.10
C PHE A 192 -8.33 7.55 4.27
N ASP A 193 -7.99 7.73 3.00
CA ASP A 193 -8.78 8.54 2.08
C ASP A 193 -9.87 7.70 1.39
N GLU A 194 -10.88 8.37 0.83
CA GLU A 194 -11.98 7.71 0.13
C GLU A 194 -11.48 6.86 -1.03
N LEU A 195 -10.43 7.32 -1.74
CA LEU A 195 -9.87 6.62 -2.88
C LEU A 195 -9.24 5.27 -2.49
N LEU A 196 -8.53 5.19 -1.35
CA LEU A 196 -8.02 3.95 -0.81
C LEU A 196 -9.15 3.01 -0.41
N LEU A 197 -10.16 3.52 0.30
CA LEU A 197 -11.29 2.71 0.75
C LEU A 197 -12.09 2.15 -0.44
N GLU A 198 -12.35 2.98 -1.45
CA GLU A 198 -12.97 2.54 -2.71
C GLU A 198 -12.11 1.50 -3.42
N LYS A 199 -10.79 1.74 -3.51
CA LYS A 199 -9.86 0.77 -4.09
C LYS A 199 -9.99 -0.56 -3.37
N LEU A 200 -9.95 -0.61 -2.05
CA LEU A 200 -10.03 -1.87 -1.29
C LEU A 200 -11.42 -2.52 -1.34
N ALA A 201 -12.49 -1.73 -1.42
CA ALA A 201 -13.87 -2.23 -1.48
C ALA A 201 -14.21 -2.88 -2.83
N LEU A 202 -13.55 -2.44 -3.91
CA LEU A 202 -13.66 -3.07 -5.21
C LEU A 202 -12.92 -4.41 -5.17
N MET A 203 -13.65 -5.51 -4.95
CA MET A 203 -13.19 -6.92 -4.92
C MET A 203 -12.41 -7.42 -6.17
N LYS A 204 -12.04 -6.52 -7.09
CA LYS A 204 -11.24 -6.75 -8.31
C LYS A 204 -9.83 -7.31 -8.07
N PHE A 205 -9.44 -7.52 -6.81
CA PHE A 205 -8.15 -8.08 -6.42
C PHE A 205 -8.21 -9.56 -6.04
N GLN A 206 -9.37 -10.20 -6.18
CA GLN A 206 -9.44 -11.65 -6.07
C GLN A 206 -8.53 -12.28 -7.14
N LEU A 207 -7.51 -12.98 -6.68
CA LEU A 207 -6.51 -13.62 -7.52
C LEU A 207 -6.93 -15.07 -7.75
N ILE A 208 -6.96 -15.46 -9.01
CA ILE A 208 -7.36 -16.79 -9.45
C ILE A 208 -6.09 -17.54 -9.86
N PRO A 209 -5.77 -18.70 -9.27
CA PRO A 209 -4.65 -19.51 -9.71
C PRO A 209 -4.95 -20.17 -11.06
N VAL A 210 -3.98 -20.04 -11.96
CA VAL A 210 -3.96 -20.71 -13.26
C VAL A 210 -2.71 -21.57 -13.33
N ILE A 211 -2.88 -22.86 -13.51
CA ILE A 211 -1.81 -23.86 -13.55
C ILE A 211 -1.53 -24.19 -15.01
N PHE A 212 -0.45 -23.66 -15.55
CA PHE A 212 -0.03 -23.86 -16.93
C PHE A 212 0.89 -25.06 -17.06
N PHE A 213 0.60 -25.91 -18.03
CA PHE A 213 1.49 -26.97 -18.48
C PHE A 213 2.07 -26.55 -19.83
N ASN A 214 3.37 -26.27 -19.85
CA ASN A 214 4.04 -25.68 -20.99
C ASN A 214 5.07 -26.62 -21.59
N ASN A 215 5.19 -26.62 -22.91
CA ASN A 215 6.28 -27.32 -23.59
C ASN A 215 7.63 -26.57 -23.38
N ARG A 216 8.70 -27.12 -23.96
CA ARG A 216 10.07 -26.61 -23.76
C ARG A 216 10.29 -25.18 -24.28
N ILE A 217 9.52 -24.74 -25.27
CA ILE A 217 9.60 -23.38 -25.84
C ILE A 217 8.61 -22.40 -25.18
N GLY A 218 7.90 -22.83 -24.14
CA GLY A 218 6.93 -22.00 -23.42
C GLY A 218 5.54 -21.94 -24.05
N GLY A 219 5.26 -22.78 -25.05
CA GLY A 219 3.91 -22.94 -25.59
C GLY A 219 3.01 -23.70 -24.63
N ILE A 220 1.80 -23.19 -24.39
CA ILE A 220 0.82 -23.81 -23.49
C ILE A 220 0.29 -25.10 -24.15
N GLN A 221 0.47 -26.23 -23.47
CA GLN A 221 -0.07 -27.53 -23.86
C GLN A 221 -1.51 -27.69 -23.37
N PHE A 222 -1.75 -27.34 -22.10
CA PHE A 222 -3.05 -27.20 -21.46
C PHE A 222 -2.89 -26.38 -20.18
N PHE A 223 -4.00 -25.98 -19.57
CA PHE A 223 -3.97 -25.35 -18.25
C PHE A 223 -5.19 -25.72 -17.41
N ILE A 224 -5.02 -25.64 -16.10
CA ILE A 224 -6.09 -25.78 -15.12
C ILE A 224 -6.41 -24.39 -14.60
N LEU A 225 -7.68 -24.03 -14.66
CA LEU A 225 -8.24 -22.81 -14.09
C LEU A 225 -9.00 -23.20 -12.83
N ASP A 226 -8.49 -22.82 -11.66
CA ASP A 226 -9.16 -23.13 -10.40
C ASP A 226 -9.90 -21.88 -9.91
N SER A 227 -11.21 -21.84 -10.16
CA SER A 227 -12.06 -20.66 -10.01
C SER A 227 -13.45 -21.05 -9.51
N TRP A 228 -14.00 -20.22 -8.63
CA TRP A 228 -15.38 -20.33 -8.14
C TRP A 228 -16.42 -19.70 -9.07
N ASP A 229 -15.99 -19.00 -10.13
CA ASP A 229 -16.90 -18.27 -11.02
C ASP A 229 -17.39 -19.15 -12.18
N ASP A 230 -18.68 -19.47 -12.17
CA ASP A 230 -19.35 -20.32 -13.15
C ASP A 230 -19.27 -19.76 -14.58
N LYS A 231 -19.02 -18.45 -14.77
CA LYS A 231 -18.91 -17.85 -16.12
C LYS A 231 -17.79 -18.48 -16.95
N TYR A 232 -16.82 -19.12 -16.30
CA TYR A 232 -15.73 -19.81 -17.00
C TYR A 232 -16.13 -21.20 -17.49
N GLN A 233 -17.18 -21.82 -16.93
CA GLN A 233 -17.66 -23.15 -17.34
C GLN A 233 -18.23 -23.16 -18.76
N GLU A 234 -18.82 -22.05 -19.20
CA GLU A 234 -19.42 -21.91 -20.53
C GLU A 234 -18.42 -21.51 -21.63
N PHE A 235 -17.13 -21.36 -21.28
CA PHE A 235 -16.11 -20.90 -22.24
C PHE A 235 -15.56 -22.09 -23.07
N GLU A 236 -16.04 -22.24 -24.30
CA GLU A 236 -15.44 -23.20 -25.26
C GLU A 236 -14.08 -22.68 -25.77
N PHE A 237 -13.00 -23.29 -25.28
CA PHE A 237 -11.64 -22.97 -25.68
C PHE A 237 -11.25 -23.73 -26.96
N GLN A 238 -11.09 -23.03 -28.09
CA GLN A 238 -10.93 -23.69 -29.39
C GLN A 238 -9.52 -24.21 -29.70
N GLN A 239 -8.47 -23.74 -29.01
CA GLN A 239 -7.07 -24.07 -29.38
C GLN A 239 -6.28 -24.87 -28.33
N VAL A 240 -6.53 -24.63 -27.04
CA VAL A 240 -5.77 -25.21 -25.93
C VAL A 240 -6.74 -25.83 -24.92
N PRO A 241 -6.59 -27.11 -24.54
CA PRO A 241 -7.43 -27.73 -23.52
C PRO A 241 -7.37 -26.95 -22.21
N MET A 242 -8.54 -26.72 -21.62
CA MET A 242 -8.72 -26.07 -20.33
C MET A 242 -9.51 -27.00 -19.42
N ILE A 243 -9.04 -27.17 -18.19
CA ILE A 243 -9.75 -27.88 -17.13
C ILE A 243 -10.15 -26.86 -16.08
N ILE A 244 -11.39 -26.92 -15.62
CA ILE A 244 -11.90 -26.01 -14.60
C ILE A 244 -12.06 -26.80 -13.31
N GLU A 245 -11.48 -26.27 -12.25
CA GLU A 245 -11.56 -26.78 -10.89
C GLU A 245 -12.13 -25.69 -9.97
N ASN A 246 -12.58 -26.09 -8.79
CA ASN A 246 -13.03 -25.16 -7.75
C ASN A 246 -12.60 -25.71 -6.37
N GLN A 247 -11.28 -25.78 -6.19
CA GLN A 247 -10.63 -26.31 -4.99
C GLN A 247 -9.89 -25.22 -4.23
N PHE A 248 -9.38 -24.20 -4.93
CA PHE A 248 -8.64 -23.11 -4.33
C PHE A 248 -9.53 -22.15 -3.54
N ARG A 249 -9.05 -21.77 -2.36
CA ARG A 249 -9.69 -20.78 -1.49
C ARG A 249 -8.65 -19.70 -1.17
N PRO A 250 -8.97 -18.41 -1.33
CA PRO A 250 -8.06 -17.33 -0.95
C PRO A 250 -7.68 -17.43 0.52
N LEU A 251 -6.38 -17.29 0.84
CA LEU A 251 -5.87 -17.34 2.22
C LEU A 251 -5.77 -15.94 2.86
N PHE A 252 -6.35 -14.93 2.23
CA PHE A 252 -6.46 -13.60 2.82
C PHE A 252 -7.73 -12.89 2.39
N ALA A 253 -8.19 -11.98 3.23
CA ALA A 253 -9.25 -11.04 2.91
C ALA A 253 -8.89 -9.65 3.44
N ILE A 254 -9.24 -8.60 2.68
CA ILE A 254 -9.10 -7.22 3.14
C ILE A 254 -10.49 -6.62 3.24
N THR A 255 -10.83 -6.13 4.42
CA THR A 255 -12.13 -5.52 4.70
C THR A 255 -11.90 -4.05 5.08
N PRO A 256 -12.18 -3.10 4.18
CA PRO A 256 -12.14 -1.69 4.52
C PRO A 256 -13.34 -1.31 5.40
N GLY A 257 -13.10 -0.54 6.45
CA GLY A 257 -14.11 0.04 7.32
C GLY A 257 -13.90 1.55 7.49
N ALA A 258 -14.90 2.23 8.05
CA ALA A 258 -14.82 3.67 8.30
C ALA A 258 -13.72 4.01 9.33
N ASP A 259 -13.54 3.15 10.33
CA ASP A 259 -12.61 3.39 11.44
C ASP A 259 -11.32 2.58 11.37
N GLN A 260 -11.31 1.52 10.56
CA GLN A 260 -10.16 0.62 10.45
C GLN A 260 -10.14 -0.13 9.12
N ILE A 261 -8.95 -0.51 8.68
CA ILE A 261 -8.78 -1.54 7.66
C ILE A 261 -8.46 -2.86 8.37
N GLN A 262 -9.18 -3.92 8.03
CA GLN A 262 -8.92 -5.26 8.54
C GLN A 262 -8.28 -6.12 7.46
N LEU A 263 -7.26 -6.89 7.84
CA LEU A 263 -6.62 -7.90 7.01
C LEU A 263 -6.72 -9.24 7.74
N ASP A 264 -7.46 -10.16 7.15
CA ASP A 264 -7.60 -11.53 7.61
C ASP A 264 -6.61 -12.40 6.84
N LEU A 265 -5.86 -13.26 7.55
CA LEU A 265 -4.82 -14.13 6.99
C LEU A 265 -5.00 -15.55 7.52
N ASP A 266 -5.24 -16.48 6.61
CA ASP A 266 -5.10 -17.92 6.90
C ASP A 266 -3.62 -18.28 6.77
N VAL A 267 -2.98 -18.49 7.93
CA VAL A 267 -1.54 -18.81 8.04
C VAL A 267 -1.26 -20.31 7.86
N SER A 268 -2.27 -21.12 7.54
CA SER A 268 -2.13 -22.53 7.24
C SER A 268 -1.56 -22.78 5.84
N ILE A 269 -1.26 -24.05 5.57
CA ILE A 269 -0.83 -24.51 4.24
C ILE A 269 -2.03 -25.17 3.57
N LEU A 270 -2.52 -24.56 2.49
CA LEU A 270 -3.56 -25.14 1.65
C LEU A 270 -2.92 -26.09 0.64
N LYS A 271 -3.18 -27.38 0.80
CA LYS A 271 -2.69 -28.43 -0.11
C LYS A 271 -3.82 -28.91 -1.02
N ILE A 272 -3.58 -28.79 -2.33
CA ILE A 272 -4.53 -29.22 -3.37
C ILE A 272 -3.85 -30.25 -4.26
N ILE A 273 -4.56 -31.34 -4.58
CA ILE A 273 -4.10 -32.34 -5.54
C ILE A 273 -4.95 -32.18 -6.80
N TYR A 274 -4.39 -31.55 -7.82
CA TYR A 274 -5.09 -31.41 -9.08
C TYR A 274 -4.99 -32.70 -9.88
N GLN A 275 -6.14 -33.29 -10.16
CA GLN A 275 -6.26 -34.48 -10.98
C GLN A 275 -6.77 -34.08 -12.36
N PHE A 276 -6.20 -34.67 -13.42
CA PHE A 276 -6.62 -34.38 -14.78
C PHE A 276 -6.45 -35.59 -15.70
N SER A 277 -7.26 -35.67 -16.75
CA SER A 277 -7.13 -36.66 -17.83
C SER A 277 -7.06 -35.93 -19.16
N ILE A 278 -5.96 -36.10 -19.89
CA ILE A 278 -5.81 -35.50 -21.23
C ILE A 278 -5.18 -36.51 -22.21
N PRO A 279 -5.40 -36.35 -23.54
CA PRO A 279 -4.80 -37.23 -24.53
C PRO A 279 -3.28 -37.24 -24.45
N HIS A 280 -2.67 -38.43 -24.51
CA HIS A 280 -1.20 -38.58 -24.48
C HIS A 280 -0.52 -37.75 -25.56
N GLU A 281 -1.13 -37.61 -26.74
CA GLU A 281 -0.59 -36.80 -27.86
C GLU A 281 -0.43 -35.31 -27.53
N LYS A 282 -1.16 -34.80 -26.53
CA LYS A 282 -1.02 -33.42 -26.03
C LYS A 282 0.18 -33.28 -25.09
N PHE A 283 0.52 -34.34 -24.38
CA PHE A 283 1.78 -34.44 -23.67
C PHE A 283 2.89 -34.71 -24.69
N GLY A 284 3.69 -33.67 -24.96
CA GLY A 284 4.94 -33.86 -25.69
C GLY A 284 5.97 -34.60 -24.83
N GLU A 285 7.23 -34.62 -25.27
CA GLU A 285 8.34 -35.20 -24.50
C GLU A 285 8.73 -34.38 -23.26
N TYR A 286 8.20 -33.16 -23.13
CA TYR A 286 8.54 -32.24 -22.06
C TYR A 286 7.33 -31.43 -21.63
N THR A 287 7.17 -31.30 -20.31
CA THR A 287 6.18 -30.41 -19.70
C THR A 287 6.78 -29.70 -18.49
N LYS A 288 6.62 -28.38 -18.47
CA LYS A 288 6.91 -27.51 -17.33
C LYS A 288 5.60 -27.03 -16.73
N VAL A 289 5.40 -27.28 -15.45
CA VAL A 289 4.26 -26.75 -14.69
C VAL A 289 4.63 -25.36 -14.14
N ALA A 290 3.71 -24.41 -14.29
CA ALA A 290 3.84 -23.08 -13.72
C ALA A 290 2.50 -22.64 -13.14
N VAL A 291 2.51 -22.14 -11.92
CA VAL A 291 1.32 -21.54 -11.29
C VAL A 291 1.42 -20.03 -11.42
N LYS A 292 0.35 -19.39 -11.89
CA LYS A 292 0.24 -17.95 -11.97
C LYS A 292 -1.07 -17.49 -11.35
N PHE A 293 -0.99 -16.56 -10.40
CA PHE A 293 -2.15 -15.85 -9.91
C PHE A 293 -2.50 -14.72 -10.86
N MET A 294 -3.75 -14.69 -11.32
CA MET A 294 -4.22 -13.71 -12.28
C MET A 294 -5.42 -12.97 -11.70
N LYS A 295 -5.47 -11.66 -11.94
CA LYS A 295 -6.69 -10.88 -11.73
C LYS A 295 -7.72 -11.27 -12.78
N GLU A 296 -8.98 -11.16 -12.44
CA GLU A 296 -10.09 -11.47 -13.35
C GLU A 296 -9.96 -10.76 -14.71
N GLU A 297 -9.61 -9.48 -14.72
CA GLU A 297 -9.42 -8.71 -15.95
C GLU A 297 -8.27 -9.25 -16.83
N GLU A 298 -7.20 -9.75 -16.22
CA GLU A 298 -6.06 -10.34 -16.92
C GLU A 298 -6.44 -11.71 -17.49
N LEU A 299 -7.13 -12.53 -16.69
CA LEU A 299 -7.64 -13.82 -17.10
C LEU A 299 -8.61 -13.66 -18.28
N ASN A 300 -9.60 -12.77 -18.17
CA ASN A 300 -10.56 -12.50 -19.24
C ASN A 300 -9.87 -12.06 -20.55
N LYS A 301 -8.78 -11.29 -20.47
CA LYS A 301 -7.97 -10.91 -21.64
C LYS A 301 -7.23 -12.11 -22.23
N LEU A 302 -6.66 -12.98 -21.40
CA LEU A 302 -5.99 -14.20 -21.84
C LEU A 302 -6.98 -15.12 -22.56
N LEU A 303 -8.15 -15.35 -21.97
CA LEU A 303 -9.18 -16.22 -22.53
C LEU A 303 -9.73 -15.67 -23.87
N ARG A 304 -9.95 -14.36 -23.99
CA ARG A 304 -10.40 -13.72 -25.25
C ARG A 304 -9.37 -13.77 -26.38
N ARG A 305 -8.07 -13.66 -26.08
CA ARG A 305 -7.02 -13.73 -27.12
C ARG A 305 -6.96 -15.12 -27.76
N GLN A 306 -7.26 -16.15 -26.99
CA GLN A 306 -7.23 -17.54 -27.45
C GLN A 306 -8.48 -17.93 -28.23
N SER A 307 -9.59 -17.21 -28.06
CA SER A 307 -10.81 -17.42 -28.86
C SER A 307 -10.84 -16.65 -30.19
N GLN A 308 -9.98 -15.65 -30.38
CA GLN A 308 -9.95 -14.81 -31.59
C GLN A 308 -8.82 -15.18 -32.59
N GLY A 309 -8.10 -16.28 -32.36
CA GLY A 309 -7.12 -16.81 -33.31
C GLY A 309 -7.79 -17.57 -34.45
N GLY A 310 -8.43 -16.87 -35.39
CA GLY A 310 -8.94 -17.39 -36.67
C GLY A 310 -8.27 -16.69 -37.84
#